data_AF-A0A965R9H4-F1
#
_entry.id   AF-A0A965R9H4-F1
#
_cell.length_a   1.000
_cell.length_b   1.000
_cell.length_c   1.000
_cell.angle_alpha   90.00
_cell.angle_beta   90.00
_cell.angle_gamma   90.00
#
_symmetry.space_group_name_H-M   'P 1'
#
loop_
_entity.id
_entity.type
_entity.pdbx_description
1 polymer ?
#
loop_
_entity_poly.entity_id
_entity_poly.type
_entity_poly.pdbx_seq_one_letter_code
_entity_poly.pdbx_strand_id
1 'polypeptide(L)'
;MAKKKIGIYGTLESTANHKVEDLYIIVDHQSIHFVVKHLLNNKYVSFESFVNGNDANGFAQLLAYLQNNSKLMHAVYHTVHFVMNGTRVLISKEQSIKDYTIYQNELNMVFGNQADQELLVSSLRNNQVLISSIPDIYQTLLTRAFPTGKWMHYADAVIKEAKEDGVYLYFFDSY
;
A
#
# COMPACT_ATOMS: atom_id res chain seq x y z
N MET A 1 32.72 2.11 14.47
CA MET A 1 31.46 1.95 15.23
C MET A 1 30.40 2.85 14.61
N ALA A 2 29.46 2.26 13.87
CA ALA A 2 28.48 3.01 13.08
C ALA A 2 27.42 3.63 14.00
N LYS A 3 27.17 4.93 13.81
CA LYS A 3 26.20 5.72 14.59
C LYS A 3 24.79 5.12 14.43
N LYS A 4 24.28 4.43 15.46
CA LYS A 4 22.84 4.19 15.62
C LYS A 4 22.17 5.53 15.90
N LYS A 5 21.79 6.23 14.83
CA LYS A 5 20.85 7.35 14.89
C LYS A 5 19.72 7.03 13.91
N ILE A 6 18.73 6.29 14.39
CA ILE A 6 17.42 6.24 13.72
C ILE A 6 16.71 7.54 14.12
N GLY A 7 17.16 8.64 13.50
CA GLY A 7 16.45 9.92 13.50
C GLY A 7 15.59 9.97 12.24
N ILE A 8 14.62 9.04 12.15
CA ILE A 8 13.68 9.00 11.01
C ILE A 8 12.74 10.20 11.09
N TYR A 9 12.37 10.59 12.30
CA TYR A 9 11.56 11.76 12.57
C TYR A 9 12.50 12.95 12.82
N GLY A 10 12.38 13.99 11.98
CA GLY A 10 12.87 15.32 12.36
C GLY A 10 12.06 15.88 13.54
N THR A 11 12.09 17.19 13.72
CA THR A 11 11.32 17.91 14.77
C THR A 11 9.78 17.94 14.53
N LEU A 12 9.24 17.07 13.69
CA LEU A 12 7.84 17.07 13.27
C LEU A 12 7.20 15.71 13.57
N GLU A 13 7.17 15.33 14.85
CA GLU A 13 6.63 14.05 15.31
C GLU A 13 5.13 14.14 15.57
N SER A 14 4.37 13.16 15.06
CA SER A 14 2.99 12.93 15.48
C SER A 14 2.92 12.51 16.95
N THR A 15 2.03 13.15 17.71
CA THR A 15 1.73 12.78 19.10
C THR A 15 0.33 12.18 19.21
N ALA A 16 0.03 11.53 20.34
CA ALA A 16 -1.32 10.99 20.61
C ALA A 16 -2.44 12.05 20.45
N ASN A 17 -2.14 13.31 20.78
CA ASN A 17 -3.08 14.42 20.74
C ASN A 17 -3.01 15.25 19.45
N HIS A 18 -1.95 15.08 18.66
CA HIS A 18 -1.73 15.85 17.45
C HIS A 18 -1.04 14.98 16.41
N LYS A 19 -1.86 14.27 15.63
CA LYS A 19 -1.41 13.37 14.57
C LYS A 19 -1.20 14.18 13.30
N VAL A 20 0.04 14.29 12.84
CA VAL A 20 0.42 15.14 11.70
C VAL A 20 0.96 14.36 10.52
N GLU A 21 1.01 13.03 10.61
CA GLU A 21 1.57 12.17 9.57
C GLU A 21 0.65 11.01 9.23
N ASP A 22 0.48 10.76 7.93
CA ASP A 22 -0.03 9.51 7.40
C ASP A 22 1.14 8.61 6.98
N LEU A 23 1.11 7.33 7.36
CA LEU A 23 2.07 6.33 6.93
C LEU A 23 1.55 5.62 5.68
N TYR A 24 2.40 5.50 4.68
CA TYR A 24 2.18 4.71 3.47
C TYR A 24 3.23 3.60 3.41
N ILE A 25 2.76 2.36 3.33
CA ILE A 25 3.57 1.17 3.12
C ILE A 25 3.27 0.68 1.70
N ILE A 26 4.17 0.97 0.78
CA ILE A 26 4.03 0.63 -0.64
C ILE A 26 4.64 -0.75 -0.85
N VAL A 27 3.84 -1.67 -1.37
CA VAL A 27 4.19 -3.08 -1.53
C VAL A 27 4.17 -3.44 -3.01
N ASP A 28 5.24 -4.05 -3.47
CA ASP A 28 5.38 -4.70 -4.77
C ASP A 28 5.83 -6.16 -4.54
N HIS A 29 5.80 -6.99 -5.57
CA HIS A 29 6.27 -8.38 -5.56
C HIS A 29 7.70 -8.54 -5.02
N GLN A 30 8.56 -7.56 -5.27
CA GLN A 30 9.97 -7.62 -4.87
C GLN A 30 10.37 -6.60 -3.82
N SER A 31 9.53 -5.62 -3.48
CA SER A 31 9.94 -4.55 -2.59
C SER A 31 8.84 -4.01 -1.69
N ILE A 32 9.25 -3.45 -0.56
CA ILE A 32 8.38 -2.77 0.38
C ILE A 32 9.04 -1.46 0.80
N HIS A 33 8.35 -0.35 0.59
CA HIS A 33 8.83 1.00 0.87
C HIS A 33 7.96 1.67 1.93
N PHE A 34 8.58 2.35 2.89
CA PHE A 34 7.90 3.12 3.91
C PHE A 34 8.04 4.62 3.62
N VAL A 35 6.90 5.31 3.63
CA VAL A 35 6.80 6.74 3.30
C VAL A 35 5.87 7.41 4.30
N VAL A 36 6.24 8.57 4.81
CA VAL A 36 5.32 9.43 5.59
C VAL A 36 4.88 10.63 4.76
N LYS A 37 3.60 10.98 4.84
CA LYS A 37 3.04 12.25 4.34
C LYS A 37 2.76 13.15 5.52
N HIS A 38 3.42 14.30 5.59
CA HIS A 38 3.14 15.28 6.64
C HIS A 38 1.96 16.16 6.24
N LEU A 39 0.89 16.14 7.04
CA LEU A 39 -0.42 16.74 6.73
C LEU A 39 -0.37 18.26 6.56
N LEU A 40 0.43 18.98 7.37
CA LEU A 40 0.49 20.45 7.30
C LEU A 40 1.25 20.99 6.08
N ASN A 41 2.37 20.37 5.71
CA ASN A 41 3.23 20.85 4.62
C ASN A 41 3.02 20.08 3.30
N ASN A 42 2.19 19.04 3.33
CA ASN A 42 1.87 18.14 2.22
C ASN A 42 3.11 17.53 1.54
N LYS A 43 4.14 17.20 2.33
CA LYS A 43 5.38 16.58 1.82
C LYS A 43 5.44 15.11 2.14
N TYR A 44 5.89 14.35 1.15
CA TYR A 44 6.18 12.93 1.27
C TYR A 44 7.68 12.72 1.53
N VAL A 45 8.01 11.85 2.48
CA VAL A 45 9.39 11.47 2.78
C VAL A 45 9.45 9.94 2.87
N SER A 46 10.20 9.32 1.96
CA SER A 46 10.57 7.92 2.09
C SER A 46 11.74 7.79 3.06
N PHE A 47 11.66 6.85 3.98
CA PHE A 47 12.67 6.68 5.03
C PHE A 47 13.21 5.27 5.17
N GLU A 48 12.56 4.27 4.57
CA GLU A 48 13.02 2.88 4.60
C GLU A 48 12.56 2.14 3.34
N SER A 49 13.37 1.19 2.85
CA SER A 49 13.07 0.39 1.68
C SER A 49 13.70 -1.00 1.77
N PHE A 50 12.90 -2.03 1.53
CA PHE A 50 13.32 -3.41 1.45
C PHE A 50 13.15 -3.88 0.02
N VAL A 51 14.20 -4.48 -0.55
CA VAL A 51 14.14 -5.11 -1.87
C VAL A 51 14.65 -6.53 -1.70
N ASN A 52 13.83 -7.50 -2.07
CA ASN A 52 14.20 -8.90 -2.08
C ASN A 52 15.27 -9.11 -3.15
N GLY A 53 16.45 -9.58 -2.74
CA GLY A 53 17.48 -10.04 -3.68
C GLY A 53 17.17 -11.43 -4.22
N ASN A 54 17.78 -11.79 -5.36
CA ASN A 54 17.58 -13.08 -6.03
C ASN A 54 17.85 -14.32 -5.15
N ASP A 55 18.62 -14.16 -4.07
CA ASP A 55 19.03 -15.25 -3.16
C ASP A 55 18.27 -15.25 -1.81
N ALA A 56 17.36 -14.31 -1.59
CA ALA A 56 16.66 -14.16 -0.33
C ALA A 56 15.31 -14.91 -0.34
N ASN A 57 15.22 -15.97 0.46
CA ASN A 57 13.94 -16.58 0.83
C ASN A 57 13.09 -15.58 1.65
N GLY A 58 12.23 -14.85 0.94
CA GLY A 58 10.98 -14.31 1.44
C GLY A 58 11.06 -13.15 2.43
N PHE A 59 9.86 -12.70 2.82
CA PHE A 59 9.59 -11.60 3.76
C PHE A 59 10.16 -11.78 5.18
N ALA A 60 11.05 -12.75 5.41
CA ALA A 60 11.70 -12.99 6.68
C ALA A 60 12.53 -11.80 7.16
N GLN A 61 13.25 -11.13 6.25
CA GLN A 61 14.02 -9.93 6.60
C GLN A 61 13.10 -8.77 6.98
N LEU A 62 11.99 -8.59 6.27
CA LEU A 62 10.97 -7.60 6.63
C LEU A 62 10.35 -7.94 7.99
N LEU A 63 9.97 -9.20 8.21
CA LEU A 63 9.41 -9.68 9.48
C LEU A 63 10.35 -9.37 10.64
N ALA A 64 11.64 -9.70 10.49
CA ALA A 64 12.66 -9.39 11.48
C ALA A 64 12.80 -7.87 11.68
N TYR A 65 12.74 -7.07 10.62
CA TYR A 65 12.77 -5.61 10.73
C TYR A 65 11.55 -5.08 11.51
N LEU A 66 10.34 -5.48 11.16
CA LEU A 66 9.11 -5.05 11.83
C LEU A 66 9.10 -5.46 13.32
N GLN A 67 9.61 -6.66 13.64
CA GLN A 67 9.76 -7.13 15.01
C GLN A 67 10.78 -6.32 15.82
N ASN A 68 11.88 -5.89 15.18
CA ASN A 68 12.97 -5.17 15.86
C ASN A 68 12.77 -3.65 15.91
N ASN A 69 11.85 -3.09 15.13
CA ASN A 69 11.60 -1.65 15.05
C ASN A 69 10.30 -1.25 15.75
N SER A 70 10.25 -1.49 17.06
CA SER A 70 9.10 -1.14 17.91
C SER A 70 8.71 0.34 17.82
N LYS A 71 9.68 1.25 17.57
CA LYS A 71 9.39 2.68 17.36
C LYS A 71 8.54 2.96 16.13
N LEU A 72 8.75 2.22 15.04
CA LEU A 72 7.93 2.36 13.83
C LEU A 72 6.51 1.87 14.08
N MET A 73 6.40 0.75 14.78
CA MET A 73 5.16 0.03 15.07
C MET A 73 4.29 0.74 16.12
N HIS A 74 4.92 1.39 17.09
CA HIS A 74 4.26 2.13 18.16
C HIS A 74 4.23 3.65 17.91
N ALA A 75 4.71 4.11 16.77
CA ALA A 75 4.52 5.50 16.37
C ALA A 75 3.03 5.78 16.17
N VAL A 76 2.63 7.02 16.46
CA VAL A 76 1.25 7.46 16.31
C VAL A 76 1.08 8.03 14.91
N TYR A 77 0.33 7.36 14.04
CA TYR A 77 -0.06 7.92 12.75
C TYR A 77 -1.51 8.38 12.77
N HIS A 78 -1.81 9.40 11.96
CA HIS A 78 -3.17 9.79 11.63
C HIS A 78 -3.89 8.64 10.92
N THR A 79 -3.36 8.21 9.77
CA THR A 79 -3.80 7.03 9.03
C THR A 79 -2.62 6.17 8.60
N VAL A 80 -2.85 4.85 8.48
CA VAL A 80 -1.91 3.92 7.86
C VAL A 80 -2.52 3.35 6.58
N HIS A 81 -1.79 3.45 5.48
CA HIS A 81 -2.18 3.00 4.16
C HIS A 81 -1.25 1.87 3.70
N PHE A 82 -1.83 0.74 3.33
CA PHE A 82 -1.13 -0.30 2.59
C PHE A 82 -1.41 -0.08 1.11
N VAL A 83 -0.39 0.16 0.31
CA VAL A 83 -0.53 0.50 -1.10
C VAL A 83 0.03 -0.63 -1.94
N MET A 84 -0.85 -1.41 -2.57
CA MET A 84 -0.43 -2.45 -3.50
C MET A 84 -0.03 -1.79 -4.83
N ASN A 85 1.24 -1.93 -5.21
CA ASN A 85 1.78 -1.55 -6.50
C ASN A 85 1.91 -2.79 -7.37
N GLY A 86 0.79 -3.25 -7.92
CA GLY A 86 0.73 -4.43 -8.78
C GLY A 86 0.15 -4.12 -10.15
N THR A 87 0.34 -5.05 -11.09
CA THR A 87 -0.23 -4.95 -12.44
C THR A 87 -1.64 -5.54 -12.53
N ARG A 88 -2.06 -6.35 -11.55
CA ARG A 88 -3.38 -6.98 -11.49
C ARG A 88 -4.46 -6.00 -11.01
N VAL A 89 -4.87 -5.12 -11.92
CA VAL A 89 -5.85 -4.06 -11.68
C VAL A 89 -6.71 -3.79 -12.91
N LEU A 90 -7.99 -3.52 -12.72
CA LEU A 90 -8.96 -3.17 -13.76
C LEU A 90 -9.82 -1.99 -13.32
N ILE A 91 -10.33 -1.24 -14.29
CA ILE A 91 -11.46 -0.33 -14.08
C ILE A 91 -12.68 -1.01 -14.69
N SER A 92 -13.74 -1.13 -13.89
CA SER A 92 -15.02 -1.67 -14.33
C SER A 92 -16.16 -0.73 -13.99
N LYS A 93 -17.36 -1.09 -14.42
CA LYS A 93 -18.60 -0.39 -14.08
C LYS A 93 -19.08 -0.84 -12.71
N GLU A 94 -19.46 0.13 -11.89
CA GLU A 94 -20.07 -0.12 -10.59
C GLU A 94 -21.40 -0.87 -10.76
N GLN A 95 -21.51 -1.99 -10.05
CA GLN A 95 -22.69 -2.85 -10.02
C GLN A 95 -23.54 -2.51 -8.79
N SER A 96 -24.86 -2.48 -8.98
CA SER A 96 -25.82 -2.25 -7.88
C SER A 96 -26.01 -3.47 -6.98
N ILE A 97 -25.54 -4.64 -7.40
CA ILE A 97 -25.66 -5.90 -6.68
C ILE A 97 -24.47 -5.99 -5.71
N LYS A 98 -24.73 -6.32 -4.44
CA LYS A 98 -23.68 -6.48 -3.40
C LYS A 98 -22.78 -7.71 -3.59
N ASP A 99 -22.91 -8.42 -4.70
CA ASP A 99 -22.14 -9.62 -5.00
C ASP A 99 -20.86 -9.22 -5.74
N TYR A 100 -19.74 -9.29 -5.03
CA TYR A 100 -18.42 -8.97 -5.58
C TYR A 100 -17.84 -10.09 -6.46
N THR A 101 -18.52 -11.23 -6.60
CA THR A 101 -18.08 -12.34 -7.46
C THR A 101 -17.93 -11.90 -8.92
N ILE A 102 -18.75 -10.94 -9.37
CA ILE A 102 -18.65 -10.38 -10.74
C ILE A 102 -17.26 -9.75 -10.96
N TYR A 103 -16.80 -8.93 -10.02
CA TYR A 103 -15.49 -8.28 -10.11
C TYR A 103 -14.34 -9.26 -10.01
N GLN A 104 -14.46 -10.29 -9.16
CA GLN A 104 -13.49 -11.38 -9.11
C GLN A 104 -13.40 -12.12 -10.45
N ASN A 105 -14.54 -12.38 -11.09
CA ASN A 105 -14.59 -13.06 -12.39
C ASN A 105 -13.98 -12.20 -13.51
N GLU A 106 -14.27 -10.89 -13.54
CA GLU A 106 -13.65 -9.96 -14.50
C GLU A 106 -12.13 -9.92 -14.34
N LEU A 107 -11.65 -9.83 -13.09
CA LEU A 107 -10.22 -9.86 -12.78
C LEU A 107 -9.58 -11.20 -13.19
N ASN A 108 -10.26 -12.31 -12.94
CA ASN A 108 -9.80 -13.65 -13.34
C ASN A 108 -9.83 -13.87 -14.86
N MET A 109 -10.75 -13.23 -15.58
CA MET A 109 -10.83 -13.31 -17.03
C MET A 109 -9.61 -12.64 -17.70
N VAL A 110 -9.11 -11.53 -17.12
CA VAL A 110 -7.99 -10.77 -17.71
C VAL A 110 -6.64 -11.33 -17.31
N PHE A 111 -6.39 -11.65 -16.02
CA PHE A 111 -5.07 -12.14 -15.57
C PHE A 111 -5.04 -13.58 -15.08
N GLY A 112 -6.09 -14.36 -15.38
CA GLY A 112 -6.21 -15.73 -14.92
C GLY A 112 -6.61 -15.86 -13.45
N ASN A 113 -6.88 -17.10 -13.03
CA ASN A 113 -7.20 -17.40 -11.65
C ASN A 113 -5.91 -17.49 -10.81
N GLN A 114 -5.90 -16.81 -9.67
CA GLN A 114 -4.82 -16.86 -8.69
C GLN A 114 -5.41 -17.20 -7.32
N ALA A 115 -4.85 -18.22 -6.67
CA ALA A 115 -5.20 -18.59 -5.31
C ALA A 115 -4.61 -17.59 -4.30
N ASP A 116 -5.17 -17.57 -3.09
CA ASP A 116 -4.64 -16.83 -1.93
C ASP A 116 -4.51 -15.32 -2.19
N GLN A 117 -5.57 -14.74 -2.76
CA GLN A 117 -5.70 -13.31 -3.03
C GLN A 117 -7.02 -12.78 -2.45
N GLU A 118 -6.94 -11.63 -1.80
CA GLU A 118 -8.09 -10.83 -1.36
C GLU A 118 -8.47 -9.82 -2.47
N LEU A 119 -9.75 -9.78 -2.84
CA LEU A 119 -10.28 -8.80 -3.79
C LEU A 119 -10.36 -7.42 -3.15
N LEU A 120 -9.81 -6.40 -3.82
CA LEU A 120 -9.95 -5.00 -3.45
C LEU A 120 -10.84 -4.28 -4.47
N VAL A 121 -11.87 -3.60 -3.98
CA VAL A 121 -12.79 -2.80 -4.80
C VAL A 121 -12.84 -1.38 -4.25
N SER A 122 -12.47 -0.40 -5.07
CA SER A 122 -12.47 1.03 -4.72
C SER A 122 -13.39 1.80 -5.66
N SER A 123 -14.39 2.50 -5.13
CA SER A 123 -15.28 3.34 -5.94
C SER A 123 -14.51 4.50 -6.57
N LEU A 124 -14.74 4.72 -7.86
CA LEU A 124 -14.29 5.87 -8.63
C LEU A 124 -15.50 6.76 -8.98
N ARG A 125 -15.28 7.85 -9.72
CA ARG A 125 -16.37 8.72 -10.23
C ARG A 125 -17.14 8.02 -11.36
N ASN A 126 -18.31 8.55 -11.70
CA ASN A 126 -19.12 8.14 -12.85
C ASN A 126 -19.54 6.65 -12.86
N ASN A 127 -19.89 6.11 -11.68
CA ASN A 127 -20.30 4.70 -11.51
C ASN A 127 -19.24 3.73 -12.05
N GLN A 128 -17.98 4.01 -11.73
CA GLN A 128 -16.85 3.14 -12.03
C GLN A 128 -16.23 2.64 -10.74
N VAL A 129 -15.60 1.47 -10.79
CA VAL A 129 -14.84 0.91 -9.70
C VAL A 129 -13.45 0.50 -10.19
N LEU A 130 -12.46 0.68 -9.33
CA LEU A 130 -11.15 0.08 -9.49
C LEU A 130 -11.14 -1.26 -8.76
N ILE A 131 -10.82 -2.32 -9.47
CA ILE A 131 -10.76 -3.68 -8.97
C ILE A 131 -9.32 -4.13 -9.04
N SER A 132 -8.79 -4.64 -7.94
CA SER A 132 -7.46 -5.25 -7.89
C SER A 132 -7.47 -6.42 -6.91
N SER A 133 -6.33 -7.08 -6.72
CA SER A 133 -6.18 -8.09 -5.68
C SER A 133 -4.91 -7.91 -4.87
N ILE A 134 -4.94 -8.43 -3.64
CA ILE A 134 -3.83 -8.37 -2.70
C ILE A 134 -3.50 -9.80 -2.27
N PRO A 135 -2.25 -10.24 -2.39
CA PRO A 135 -1.85 -11.53 -1.85
C PRO A 135 -2.03 -11.63 -0.33
N ASP A 136 -2.62 -12.73 0.15
CA ASP A 136 -2.95 -12.94 1.58
C ASP A 136 -1.73 -12.87 2.50
N ILE A 137 -0.55 -13.21 1.96
CA ILE A 137 0.73 -13.12 2.68
C ILE A 137 1.03 -11.67 3.11
N TYR A 138 0.76 -10.68 2.26
CA TYR A 138 0.97 -9.27 2.59
C TYR A 138 -0.06 -8.78 3.58
N GLN A 139 -1.32 -9.17 3.37
CA GLN A 139 -2.43 -8.84 4.26
C GLN A 139 -2.15 -9.32 5.68
N THR A 140 -1.74 -10.58 5.82
CA THR A 140 -1.37 -11.19 7.11
C THR A 140 -0.17 -10.49 7.74
N LEU A 141 0.88 -10.26 6.96
CA LEU A 141 2.13 -9.67 7.42
C LEU A 141 1.93 -8.25 7.96
N LEU A 142 1.27 -7.40 7.17
CA LEU A 142 1.14 -5.98 7.49
C LEU A 142 0.04 -5.71 8.51
N THR A 143 -1.08 -6.45 8.48
CA THR A 143 -2.15 -6.26 9.48
C THR A 143 -1.69 -6.68 10.88
N ARG A 144 -0.81 -7.67 11.00
CA ARG A 144 -0.18 -8.00 12.29
C ARG A 144 0.66 -6.84 12.83
N ALA A 145 1.27 -6.07 11.93
CA ALA A 145 2.15 -4.98 12.28
C ALA A 145 1.42 -3.65 12.51
N PHE A 146 0.43 -3.35 11.66
CA PHE A 146 -0.35 -2.13 11.67
C PHE A 146 -1.85 -2.50 11.57
N PRO A 147 -2.51 -2.83 12.69
CA PRO A 147 -3.88 -3.35 12.69
C PRO A 147 -4.94 -2.39 12.11
N THR A 148 -4.63 -1.10 12.06
CA THR A 148 -5.53 -0.06 11.51
C THR A 148 -5.24 0.27 10.04
N GLY A 149 -4.30 -0.45 9.42
CA GLY A 149 -3.94 -0.25 8.03
C GLY A 149 -5.09 -0.56 7.08
N LYS A 150 -5.25 0.27 6.05
CA LYS A 150 -6.25 0.06 4.99
C LYS A 150 -5.57 -0.10 3.66
N TRP A 151 -6.00 -1.12 2.92
CA TRP A 151 -5.50 -1.34 1.57
C TRP A 151 -6.08 -0.36 0.57
N MET A 152 -5.23 0.04 -0.36
CA MET A 152 -5.58 0.72 -1.59
C MET A 152 -4.65 0.24 -2.70
N HIS A 153 -5.08 0.36 -3.95
CA HIS A 153 -4.19 0.13 -5.09
C HIS A 153 -3.41 1.41 -5.41
N TYR A 154 -2.19 1.29 -5.93
CA TYR A 154 -1.37 2.44 -6.32
C TYR A 154 -2.11 3.36 -7.31
N ALA A 155 -2.77 2.78 -8.32
CA ALA A 155 -3.61 3.53 -9.26
C ALA A 155 -4.73 4.33 -8.58
N ASP A 156 -5.37 3.78 -7.53
CA ASP A 156 -6.40 4.50 -6.77
C ASP A 156 -5.79 5.70 -6.01
N ALA A 157 -4.58 5.54 -5.47
CA ALA A 157 -3.85 6.62 -4.81
C ALA A 157 -3.54 7.77 -5.79
N VAL A 158 -3.07 7.45 -6.99
CA VAL A 158 -2.73 8.47 -8.00
C VAL A 158 -3.99 9.16 -8.51
N ILE A 159 -5.07 8.41 -8.79
CA ILE A 159 -6.35 8.98 -9.27
C ILE A 159 -6.94 9.96 -8.24
N LYS A 160 -6.90 9.62 -6.94
CA LYS A 160 -7.46 10.47 -5.88
C LYS A 160 -6.66 11.76 -5.62
N GLU A 161 -5.36 11.72 -5.82
CA GLU A 161 -4.46 12.86 -5.58
C GLU A 161 -4.21 13.71 -6.84
N ALA A 162 -4.85 13.38 -7.96
CA ALA A 162 -4.77 14.12 -9.21
C ALA A 162 -5.29 15.56 -9.04
N LYS A 163 -4.43 16.55 -9.37
CA LYS A 163 -4.77 17.98 -9.28
C LYS A 163 -5.34 18.55 -10.58
N GLU A 164 -5.21 17.83 -11.68
CA GLU A 164 -5.64 18.21 -13.03
C GLU A 164 -6.71 17.24 -13.54
N ASP A 165 -7.31 17.57 -14.69
CA ASP A 165 -8.37 16.79 -15.35
C ASP A 165 -7.82 15.52 -16.00
N GLY A 166 -7.26 14.61 -15.20
CA GLY A 166 -6.86 13.28 -15.63
C GLY A 166 -5.55 12.79 -15.02
N VAL A 167 -5.37 11.47 -15.05
CA VAL A 167 -4.12 10.78 -14.72
C VAL A 167 -3.77 9.86 -15.87
N TYR A 168 -2.54 9.96 -16.36
CA TYR A 168 -2.00 8.99 -17.30
C TYR A 168 -1.27 7.88 -16.52
N LEU A 169 -1.84 6.68 -16.53
CA LEU A 169 -1.22 5.49 -15.96
C LEU A 169 -0.64 4.65 -17.10
N TYR A 170 0.66 4.39 -17.02
CA TYR A 170 1.35 3.47 -17.93
C TYR A 170 1.66 2.19 -17.17
N PHE A 171 1.12 1.08 -17.66
CA PHE A 171 1.50 -0.25 -17.22
C PHE A 171 2.59 -0.75 -18.15
N PHE A 172 3.79 -0.96 -17.61
CA PHE A 172 4.87 -1.57 -18.38
C PHE A 172 4.66 -3.08 -18.38
N ASP A 173 4.79 -3.70 -19.55
CA ASP A 173 4.90 -5.16 -19.63
C ASP A 173 6.14 -5.61 -18.86
N SER A 174 6.07 -6.80 -18.24
CA SER A 174 7.22 -7.45 -17.62
C SER A 174 8.36 -7.58 -18.63
N TYR A 175 9.50 -6.94 -18.35
CA TYR A 175 10.77 -7.13 -19.08
C TYR A 175 11.33 -8.54 -18.87
#